data_AF-A0A6V7J5T5-F1
#
_entry.id   AF-A0A6V7J5T5-F1
#
_cell.length_a   1.000
_cell.length_b   1.000
_cell.length_c   1.000
_cell.angle_alpha   90.00
_cell.angle_beta   90.00
_cell.angle_gamma   90.00
#
_symmetry.space_group_name_H-M   'P 1'
#
loop_
_entity.id
_entity.type
_entity.pdbx_description
1 polymer ?
#
loop_
_entity_poly.entity_id
_entity_poly.type
_entity_poly.pdbx_seq_one_letter_code
_entity_poly.pdbx_strand_id
1 'polypeptide(L)' 'MTVEVLSGKVFLLITGASQGIGRQVAVSFSEHLEKGSKLLLLARNEKGLAETARKVSKHVEVVYHSIDLGGAQADQLL' A
#
# COMPACT_ATOMS: atom_id res chain seq x y z
N MET A 1 -14.48 -9.59 10.99
CA MET A 1 -14.70 -10.72 10.07
C MET A 1 -13.42 -10.90 9.27
N THR A 2 -12.85 -12.09 9.25
CA THR A 2 -11.69 -12.40 8.41
C THR A 2 -12.15 -12.52 6.96
N VAL A 3 -11.52 -11.76 6.06
CA VAL A 3 -11.77 -11.91 4.61
C VAL A 3 -10.84 -13.03 4.15
N GLU A 4 -11.40 -14.12 3.63
CA GLU A 4 -10.62 -15.32 3.27
C GLU A 4 -9.48 -15.00 2.28
N VAL A 5 -9.71 -14.06 1.35
CA VAL A 5 -8.70 -13.59 0.38
C VAL A 5 -7.52 -12.83 1.02
N LEU A 6 -7.67 -12.38 2.27
CA LEU A 6 -6.64 -11.67 3.03
C LEU A 6 -5.99 -12.56 4.10
N SER A 7 -6.30 -13.85 4.13
CA SER A 7 -5.69 -14.80 5.07
C SER A 7 -4.26 -15.16 4.68
N GLY A 8 -3.42 -15.47 5.66
CA GLY A 8 -2.01 -15.78 5.45
C GLY A 8 -1.15 -14.55 5.12
N LYS A 9 0.02 -14.80 4.51
CA LYS A 9 0.95 -13.74 4.10
C LYS A 9 0.50 -13.12 2.79
N VAL A 10 0.17 -11.83 2.85
CA VAL A 10 -0.33 -11.08 1.70
C VAL A 10 0.71 -10.06 1.22
N PHE A 11 0.85 -9.93 -0.10
CA PHE A 11 1.47 -8.77 -0.72
C PHE A 11 0.38 -7.90 -1.31
N LEU A 12 0.11 -6.74 -0.70
CA LEU A 12 -0.94 -5.82 -1.13
C LEU A 12 -0.33 -4.60 -1.83
N LEU A 13 -0.55 -4.50 -3.14
CA LEU A 13 -0.16 -3.36 -3.96
C LEU A 13 -1.34 -2.41 -4.12
N ILE A 14 -1.13 -1.12 -3.84
CA ILE A 14 -2.15 -0.09 -3.99
C ILE A 14 -1.61 1.07 -4.81
N THR A 15 -2.23 1.31 -5.96
CA THR A 15 -2.01 2.51 -6.79
C THR A 15 -2.92 3.65 -6.34
N GLY A 16 -2.52 4.90 -6.57
CA GLY A 16 -3.28 6.05 -6.08
C GLY A 16 -3.33 6.13 -4.56
N ALA A 17 -2.36 5.51 -3.88
CA ALA A 17 -2.36 5.35 -2.42
C ALA A 17 -2.12 6.64 -1.63
N SER A 18 -1.72 7.74 -2.29
CA SER A 18 -1.37 8.97 -1.58
C SER A 18 -2.55 9.66 -0.89
N GLN A 19 -3.79 9.39 -1.31
CA GLN A 19 -4.99 10.09 -0.82
C GLN A 19 -6.29 9.32 -1.10
N GLY A 20 -7.42 9.87 -0.65
CA GLY A 20 -8.76 9.39 -1.00
C GLY A 20 -8.98 7.90 -0.74
N ILE A 21 -9.59 7.21 -1.71
CA ILE A 21 -9.95 5.79 -1.59
C ILE A 21 -8.70 4.93 -1.44
N GLY A 22 -7.64 5.15 -2.23
CA GLY A 22 -6.41 4.37 -2.13
C GLY A 22 -5.78 4.44 -0.74
N ARG A 23 -5.78 5.63 -0.13
CA ARG A 23 -5.36 5.80 1.27
C ARG A 23 -6.26 5.04 2.25
N GLN A 24 -7.58 5.15 2.09
CA GLN A 24 -8.51 4.47 2.99
C GLN A 24 -8.40 2.94 2.88
N VAL A 25 -8.22 2.41 1.67
CA VAL A 25 -7.95 0.98 1.43
C VAL A 25 -6.67 0.57 2.13
N ALA A 26 -5.56 1.32 1.99
CA ALA A 26 -4.30 1.00 2.65
C ALA A 26 -4.46 0.90 4.17
N VAL A 27 -5.13 1.89 4.79
CA VAL A 27 -5.35 1.92 6.24
C VAL A 27 -6.25 0.77 6.66
N SER A 28 -7.46 0.67 6.11
CA SER A 28 -8.46 -0.32 6.53
C SER A 28 -8.02 -1.76 6.26
N PHE A 29 -7.38 -2.04 5.13
CA PHE A 29 -6.95 -3.41 4.83
C PHE A 29 -5.73 -3.80 5.66
N SER A 30 -4.82 -2.86 5.98
CA SER A 30 -3.65 -3.18 6.80
C SER A 30 -3.99 -3.74 8.18
N GLU A 31 -5.16 -3.39 8.74
CA GLU A 31 -5.64 -3.92 10.03
C GLU A 31 -6.02 -5.41 9.98
N HIS A 32 -6.27 -5.94 8.78
CA HIS A 32 -6.73 -7.30 8.55
C HIS A 32 -5.61 -8.24 8.07
N LEU A 33 -4.39 -7.71 7.86
CA LEU A 33 -3.27 -8.51 7.35
C LEU A 33 -2.48 -9.15 8.47
N GLU A 34 -2.01 -10.38 8.22
CA GLU A 34 -1.15 -11.07 9.18
C GLU A 34 0.27 -10.49 9.19
N LYS A 35 0.97 -10.66 10.32
CA LYS A 35 2.39 -10.30 10.44
C LYS A 35 3.22 -10.99 9.35
N GLY A 36 4.10 -10.23 8.72
CA GLY A 36 4.91 -10.71 7.59
C GLY A 36 4.26 -10.50 6.23
N SER A 37 3.03 -9.97 6.19
CA SER A 37 2.48 -9.32 5.00
C SER A 37 3.25 -8.04 4.65
N LYS A 38 3.13 -7.61 3.39
CA LYS A 38 3.77 -6.40 2.88
C LYS A 38 2.77 -5.54 2.11
N LEU A 39 2.88 -4.22 2.27
CA LEU A 39 2.15 -3.23 1.50
C LEU A 39 3.12 -2.45 0.60
N LEU A 40 2.78 -2.36 -0.69
CA LEU A 40 3.43 -1.46 -1.64
C LEU A 40 2.47 -0.33 -2.02
N LEU A 41 2.83 0.91 -1.70
CA LEU A 41 2.03 2.10 -1.98
C LEU A 41 2.63 2.88 -3.15
N LEU A 42 1.87 3.03 -4.24
CA LEU A 42 2.29 3.74 -5.44
C LEU A 42 1.38 4.94 -5.71
N ALA A 43 1.96 6.11 -5.93
CA ALA A 43 1.27 7.32 -6.38
C ALA A 43 2.30 8.38 -6.79
N ARG A 44 1.85 9.50 -7.34
CA ARG A 44 2.72 10.63 -7.72
C ARG A 44 3.15 11.52 -6.55
N ASN A 45 2.35 11.57 -5.47
CA ASN A 45 2.59 12.49 -4.35
C ASN A 45 3.30 11.77 -3.20
N GLU A 46 4.62 11.94 -3.13
CA GLU A 46 5.48 11.36 -2.09
C GLU A 46 5.06 11.74 -0.66
N LYS A 47 4.73 13.02 -0.41
CA LYS A 47 4.27 13.45 0.93
C LYS A 47 3.00 12.73 1.34
N GLY A 48 2.05 12.60 0.40
CA GLY A 48 0.80 11.88 0.63
C GLY A 48 1.00 10.37 0.83
N LEU A 49 2.00 9.77 0.17
CA LEU A 49 2.42 8.38 0.39
C LEU A 49 3.02 8.20 1.78
N ALA A 50 3.96 9.07 2.19
CA ALA A 50 4.57 9.02 3.52
C ALA A 50 3.55 9.24 4.65
N GLU A 51 2.54 10.10 4.45
CA GLU A 51 1.41 10.21 5.36
C GLU A 51 0.58 8.92 5.44
N THR A 52 0.30 8.28 4.31
CA THR A 52 -0.46 7.04 4.26
C THR A 52 0.30 5.91 4.96
N ALA A 53 1.59 5.77 4.69
CA ALA A 53 2.49 4.82 5.35
C ALA A 53 2.54 5.00 6.87
N ARG A 54 2.39 6.23 7.39
CA ARG A 54 2.31 6.48 8.84
C ARG A 54 0.97 6.07 9.47
N LYS A 55 -0.08 5.92 8.66
CA LYS A 55 -1.43 5.57 9.12
C LYS A 55 -1.72 4.08 9.04
N VAL A 56 -0.95 3.30 8.27
CA VAL A 56 -1.13 1.84 8.20
C VAL A 56 -0.72 1.15 9.50
N SER A 57 -1.23 -0.06 9.71
CA SER A 57 -0.93 -0.87 10.87
C SER A 57 0.56 -1.22 11.00
N LYS A 58 1.14 -0.97 12.19
CA LYS A 58 2.58 -1.14 12.47
C LYS A 58 3.10 -2.58 12.36
N HIS A 59 2.22 -3.58 12.33
CA HIS A 59 2.60 -4.99 12.24
C HIS A 59 2.81 -5.47 10.79
N VAL A 60 2.53 -4.60 9.83
CA VAL A 60 2.73 -4.86 8.40
C VAL A 60 3.92 -4.05 7.89
N GLU A 61 4.76 -4.67 7.07
CA GLU A 61 5.84 -3.97 6.39
C GLU A 61 5.24 -3.07 5.30
N VAL A 62 5.59 -1.78 5.28
CA VAL A 62 5.10 -0.85 4.27
C VAL A 62 6.28 -0.26 3.49
N VAL A 63 6.19 -0.29 2.18
CA VAL A 63 7.11 0.38 1.26
C VAL A 63 6.27 1.30 0.39
N TYR A 64 6.79 2.49 0.07
CA TYR A 64 6.13 3.39 -0.86
C TYR A 64 7.12 3.87 -1.91
N HIS A 65 6.61 4.10 -3.12
CA HIS A 65 7.39 4.65 -4.22
C HIS A 65 6.58 5.72 -4.96
N SER A 66 7.21 6.87 -5.18
CA SER A 66 6.62 7.96 -5.93
C SER A 66 6.81 7.70 -7.42
N ILE A 67 5.72 7.42 -8.13
CA ILE A 67 5.77 7.10 -9.56
C ILE A 67 4.54 7.61 -10.30
N ASP A 68 4.77 8.06 -11.53
CA ASP A 68 3.71 8.34 -12.50
C ASP A 68 3.48 7.12 -13.39
N LEU A 69 2.45 6.34 -13.06
CA LEU A 69 2.08 5.15 -13.83
C LEU A 69 1.58 5.47 -15.24
N GLY A 70 1.23 6.72 -15.55
CA GLY A 70 0.83 7.11 -16.90
C GLY A 70 1.98 7.10 -17.91
N GLY A 71 3.23 7.19 -17.44
CA GLY A 71 4.44 7.15 -18.29
C GLY A 71 5.51 6.17 -17.80
N ALA A 72 5.20 5.35 -16.79
CA ALA A 72 6.15 4.41 -16.24
C ALA A 72 6.42 3.24 -17.19
N GLN A 73 7.69 2.85 -17.28
CA GLN A 73 8.13 1.61 -17.90
C GLN A 73 8.32 0.51 -16.84
N ALA A 74 8.21 -0.75 -17.25
CA ALA A 74 8.25 -1.88 -16.31
C ALA A 74 9.57 -1.99 -15.53
N ASP A 75 10.68 -1.57 -16.13
CA ASP A 75 12.01 -1.54 -15.53
C ASP A 75 12.17 -0.45 -14.45
N GLN A 76 11.24 0.49 -14.36
CA GLN A 76 11.22 1.53 -13.33
C GLN A 76 10.43 1.11 -12.08
N LEU A 77 9.87 -0.10 -12.06
CA LEU A 77 9.03 -0.64 -10.99
C LEU A 77 9.75 -1.67 -10.10
N LEU A 78 11.05 -1.92 -10.33
CA LEU A 78 11.91 -2.89 -9.65
C LEU A 78 13.14 -2.21 -9.04
#